data_AF-A0A512J641-F1
#
_entry.id   AF-A0A512J641-F1
#
_cell.length_a   1.000
_cell.length_b   1.000
_cell.length_c   1.000
_cell.angle_alpha   90.00
_cell.angle_beta   90.00
_cell.angle_gamma   90.00
#
_symmetry.space_group_name_H-M   'P 1'
#
loop_
_entity.id
_entity.type
_entity.pdbx_description
1 polymer ?
#
loop_
_entity_poly.entity_id
_entity_poly.type
_entity_poly.pdbx_seq_one_letter_code
_entity_poly.pdbx_strand_id
1 'polypeptide(L)'
;MRGPGRIGRGAVGDLSGDRIERSAAAPRTTWDTVLVWFMRVTALLWLAKGVHAWATILDVVPGGRPFETEPVGRQAVIVYLAVIDLTAAVGLWLTSAWGGVIWLLAATSALTLAILTPQLLPTPVPILIVQASIVAIYFVLSWFAAREVR
;
A
#
# COMPACT_ATOMS: atom_id res chain seq x y z
N MET A 1 56.74 -47.37 -13.24
CA MET A 1 56.64 -46.40 -12.14
C MET A 1 56.43 -44.99 -12.70
N ARG A 2 55.21 -44.45 -12.60
CA ARG A 2 54.90 -43.00 -12.62
C ARG A 2 53.47 -42.84 -12.12
N GLY A 3 53.33 -42.27 -10.92
CA GLY A 3 52.15 -41.53 -10.46
C GLY A 3 52.66 -40.39 -9.58
N PRO A 4 51.82 -39.50 -9.05
CA PRO A 4 50.51 -39.02 -9.50
C PRO A 4 50.52 -37.49 -9.73
N GLY A 5 49.39 -36.91 -10.12
CA GLY A 5 49.00 -35.57 -9.67
C GLY A 5 49.39 -34.37 -10.55
N ARG A 6 48.41 -33.89 -11.32
CA ARG A 6 48.14 -32.44 -11.40
C ARG A 6 46.68 -32.19 -11.79
N ILE A 7 45.77 -32.37 -10.83
CA ILE A 7 44.52 -31.61 -10.83
C ILE A 7 44.93 -30.18 -10.44
N GLY A 8 45.16 -29.37 -11.47
CA GLY A 8 45.55 -27.98 -11.32
C GLY A 8 44.41 -27.08 -11.76
N ARG A 9 43.73 -26.50 -10.76
CA ARG A 9 43.10 -25.17 -10.80
C ARG A 9 41.64 -25.09 -11.30
N GLY A 10 40.74 -25.80 -10.61
CA GLY A 10 39.34 -25.38 -10.45
C GLY A 10 39.20 -24.42 -9.26
N ALA A 11 39.67 -23.18 -9.43
CA ALA A 11 39.43 -22.04 -8.54
C ALA A 11 39.94 -20.84 -9.37
N VAL A 12 39.12 -19.91 -9.84
CA VAL A 12 38.62 -18.75 -9.07
C VAL A 12 37.37 -18.19 -9.77
N GLY A 13 36.34 -19.00 -9.98
CA GLY A 13 35.16 -18.60 -10.79
C GLY A 13 33.95 -18.09 -10.02
N ASP A 14 33.75 -18.49 -8.76
CA ASP A 14 32.38 -18.56 -8.24
C ASP A 14 32.19 -18.11 -6.77
N LEU A 15 32.97 -17.13 -6.30
CA LEU A 15 32.81 -16.59 -4.93
C LEU A 15 32.60 -15.08 -4.87
N SER A 16 32.59 -14.39 -6.02
CA SER A 16 32.34 -12.95 -6.09
C SER A 16 30.90 -12.61 -6.51
N GLY A 17 30.15 -13.54 -7.10
CA GLY A 17 28.76 -13.33 -7.51
C GLY A 17 27.75 -13.41 -6.36
N ASP A 18 28.04 -14.20 -5.33
CA ASP A 18 27.11 -14.52 -4.23
C ASP A 18 27.06 -13.44 -3.13
N ARG A 19 27.94 -12.42 -3.21
CA ARG A 19 28.06 -11.38 -2.18
C ARG A 19 27.01 -10.27 -2.29
N ILE A 20 26.35 -10.12 -3.45
CA ILE A 20 25.34 -9.08 -3.65
C ILE A 20 24.00 -9.44 -2.97
N GLU A 21 23.78 -10.71 -2.59
CA GLU A 21 22.51 -11.15 -2.00
C GLU A 21 22.43 -11.01 -0.46
N ARG A 22 23.52 -10.66 0.22
CA ARG A 22 23.49 -10.22 1.63
C ARG A 22 23.96 -8.78 1.73
N SER A 23 23.15 -7.85 1.23
CA SER A 23 22.96 -6.63 2.00
C SER A 23 22.53 -7.10 3.39
N ALA A 24 23.49 -7.17 4.31
CA ALA A 24 23.24 -7.47 5.71
C ALA A 24 22.03 -6.63 6.10
N ALA A 25 20.92 -7.28 6.44
CA ALA A 25 19.71 -6.59 6.85
C ALA A 25 20.14 -5.62 7.95
N ALA A 26 20.20 -4.32 7.61
CA ALA A 26 20.55 -3.30 8.57
C ALA A 26 19.66 -3.54 9.80
N PRO A 27 20.19 -3.45 11.03
CA PRO A 27 19.40 -3.70 12.22
C PRO A 27 18.11 -2.90 12.10
N ARG A 28 16.96 -3.59 12.02
CA ARG A 28 15.66 -2.94 11.82
C ARG A 28 15.51 -1.91 12.92
N THR A 29 15.46 -0.64 12.54
CA THR A 29 15.33 0.43 13.53
C THR A 29 13.94 0.33 14.17
N THR A 30 13.79 0.89 15.37
CA THR A 30 12.47 0.96 16.04
C THR A 30 11.44 1.62 15.12
N TRP A 31 11.85 2.62 14.33
CA TRP A 31 11.00 3.33 13.38
C TRP A 31 10.56 2.48 12.18
N ASP A 32 11.43 1.62 11.65
CA ASP A 32 11.04 0.69 10.58
C ASP A 32 9.92 -0.25 11.04
N THR A 33 9.98 -0.70 12.30
CA THR A 33 8.95 -1.56 12.89
C THR A 33 7.63 -0.80 13.07
N VAL A 34 7.69 0.45 13.55
CA VAL A 34 6.50 1.31 13.69
C VAL A 34 5.87 1.60 12.32
N LEU A 35 6.67 1.87 11.29
CA LEU A 35 6.19 2.12 9.93
C LEU A 35 5.48 0.90 9.35
N VAL A 36 6.04 -0.30 9.53
CA VAL A 36 5.42 -1.56 9.09
C VAL A 36 4.09 -1.81 9.80
N TRP A 37 4.00 -1.54 11.10
CA TRP A 37 2.74 -1.66 11.83
C TRP A 37 1.70 -0.64 11.39
N PHE A 38 2.12 0.62 11.19
CA PHE A 38 1.25 1.66 10.65
C PHE A 38 0.70 1.28 9.27
N MET A 39 1.55 0.75 8.39
CA MET A 39 1.16 0.22 7.08
C MET A 39 0.09 -0.87 7.19
N ARG A 40 0.26 -1.83 8.12
CA ARG A 40 -0.70 -2.91 8.35
C ARG A 40 -2.04 -2.42 8.88
N VAL A 41 -2.04 -1.50 9.83
CA VAL A 41 -3.29 -0.91 10.35
C VAL A 41 -4.01 -0.15 9.23
N THR A 42 -3.28 0.66 8.47
CA THR A 42 -3.83 1.40 7.32
C THR A 42 -4.38 0.45 6.25
N ALA A 43 -3.69 -0.66 5.99
CA ALA A 43 -4.14 -1.69 5.07
C ALA A 43 -5.50 -2.28 5.49
N LEU A 44 -5.69 -2.56 6.78
CA LEU A 44 -6.97 -3.07 7.29
C LEU A 44 -8.10 -2.05 7.15
N LEU A 45 -7.81 -0.76 7.37
CA LEU A 45 -8.78 0.32 7.16
C LEU A 45 -9.19 0.43 5.69
N TRP A 46 -8.22 0.35 4.78
CA TRP A 46 -8.48 0.36 3.33
C TRP A 46 -9.21 -0.90 2.85
N LEU A 47 -8.90 -2.05 3.43
CA LEU A 47 -9.61 -3.29 3.18
C LEU A 47 -11.08 -3.15 3.57
N ALA A 48 -11.36 -2.65 4.78
CA ALA A 48 -12.72 -2.43 5.24
C ALA A 48 -13.49 -1.45 4.34
N LYS A 49 -12.84 -0.36 3.91
CA LYS A 49 -13.41 0.60 2.96
C LYS A 49 -13.74 -0.05 1.60
N GLY A 50 -12.82 -0.83 1.05
CA GLY A 50 -13.03 -1.56 -0.21
C GLY A 50 -14.15 -2.59 -0.10
N VAL A 51 -14.20 -3.35 0.99
CA VAL A 51 -15.30 -4.30 1.26
C VAL A 51 -16.65 -3.59 1.37
N HIS A 52 -16.70 -2.42 2.02
CA HIS A 52 -17.92 -1.62 2.08
C HIS A 52 -18.37 -1.13 0.70
N ALA A 53 -17.43 -0.72 -0.15
CA ALA A 53 -17.74 -0.34 -1.53
C ALA A 53 -18.30 -1.53 -2.34
N TRP A 54 -17.75 -2.73 -2.18
CA TRP A 54 -18.32 -3.95 -2.77
C TRP A 54 -19.71 -4.30 -2.21
N ALA A 55 -19.92 -4.16 -0.91
CA ALA A 55 -21.24 -4.36 -0.31
C ALA A 55 -22.28 -3.37 -0.86
N THR A 56 -21.84 -2.17 -1.23
CA THR A 56 -22.67 -1.14 -1.89
C THR A 56 -22.99 -1.53 -3.33
N ILE A 57 -22.02 -2.04 -4.09
CA ILE A 57 -22.24 -2.51 -5.47
C ILE A 57 -23.22 -3.69 -5.52
N LEU A 58 -23.15 -4.58 -4.53
CA LEU A 58 -24.02 -5.76 -4.43
C LEU A 58 -25.38 -5.46 -3.77
N ASP A 59 -25.66 -4.21 -3.39
CA ASP A 59 -26.88 -3.79 -2.69
C ASP A 59 -27.19 -4.60 -1.41
N VAL A 60 -26.13 -5.04 -0.72
CA VAL A 60 -26.23 -5.80 0.54
C VAL A 60 -26.47 -4.88 1.74
N VAL A 61 -26.19 -3.57 1.60
CA VAL A 61 -26.29 -2.58 2.68
C VAL A 61 -27.76 -2.17 2.90
N PRO A 62 -28.37 -2.48 4.06
CA PRO A 62 -29.78 -2.16 4.32
C PRO A 62 -29.99 -0.63 4.37
N GLY A 63 -30.98 -0.13 3.65
CA GLY A 63 -31.36 1.29 3.66
C GLY A 63 -30.54 2.20 2.73
N GLY A 64 -29.61 1.64 1.94
CA GLY A 64 -28.95 2.37 0.85
C GLY A 64 -29.85 2.52 -0.38
N ARG A 65 -29.57 3.53 -1.22
CA ARG A 65 -30.13 3.58 -2.58
C ARG A 65 -29.47 2.47 -3.40
N PRO A 66 -30.22 1.70 -4.20
CA PRO A 66 -29.65 0.66 -5.03
C PRO A 66 -28.57 1.23 -5.97
N PHE A 67 -27.44 0.54 -6.09
CA PHE A 67 -26.32 0.95 -6.93
C PHE A 67 -26.77 1.23 -8.37
N GLU A 68 -27.67 0.42 -8.92
CA GLU A 68 -28.21 0.57 -10.27
C GLU A 68 -28.99 1.88 -10.48
N THR A 69 -29.52 2.46 -9.40
CA THR A 69 -30.29 3.72 -9.45
C THR A 69 -29.42 4.96 -9.30
N GLU A 70 -28.13 4.79 -9.00
CA GLU A 70 -27.19 5.90 -8.93
C GLU A 70 -26.84 6.43 -10.32
N PRO A 71 -26.56 7.74 -10.47
CA PRO A 71 -26.06 8.29 -11.72
C PRO A 71 -24.79 7.57 -12.19
N VAL A 72 -24.62 7.39 -13.50
CA VAL A 72 -23.47 6.69 -14.10
C VAL A 72 -22.13 7.21 -13.59
N GLY A 73 -21.99 8.52 -13.40
CA GLY A 73 -20.77 9.12 -12.84
C GLY A 73 -20.45 8.65 -11.41
N ARG A 74 -21.47 8.44 -10.58
CA ARG A 74 -21.32 7.96 -9.21
C ARG A 74 -21.06 6.46 -9.16
N GLN A 75 -21.72 5.68 -10.03
CA GLN A 75 -21.41 4.26 -10.22
C GLN A 75 -19.93 4.06 -10.58
N ALA A 76 -19.42 4.84 -11.54
CA ALA A 76 -18.01 4.78 -11.95
C ALA A 76 -17.06 5.10 -10.79
N VAL A 77 -17.37 6.12 -9.98
CA VAL A 77 -16.58 6.46 -8.79
C VAL A 77 -16.57 5.33 -7.76
N ILE A 78 -17.73 4.73 -7.46
CA ILE A 78 -17.84 3.62 -6.51
C ILE A 78 -17.02 2.42 -6.99
N VAL A 79 -17.14 2.03 -8.26
CA VAL A 79 -16.38 0.91 -8.84
C VAL A 79 -14.88 1.19 -8.84
N TYR A 80 -14.48 2.41 -9.23
CA TYR A 80 -13.08 2.83 -9.19
C TYR A 80 -12.49 2.72 -7.78
N LEU A 81 -13.20 3.27 -6.78
CA LEU A 81 -12.77 3.23 -5.39
C LEU A 81 -12.75 1.80 -4.83
N ALA A 82 -13.74 0.97 -5.17
CA ALA A 82 -13.81 -0.42 -4.75
C ALA A 82 -12.57 -1.24 -5.17
N VAL A 83 -12.07 -1.01 -6.39
CA VAL A 83 -10.89 -1.72 -6.89
C VAL A 83 -9.59 -1.13 -6.35
N ILE A 84 -9.42 0.20 -6.42
CA ILE A 84 -8.17 0.83 -6.04
C ILE A 84 -7.92 0.76 -4.52
N ASP A 85 -8.97 0.83 -3.70
CA ASP A 85 -8.82 0.76 -2.24
C ASP A 85 -8.41 -0.66 -1.78
N LEU A 86 -8.96 -1.71 -2.41
CA LEU A 86 -8.51 -3.09 -2.16
C LEU A 86 -7.08 -3.33 -2.62
N THR A 87 -6.73 -2.81 -3.80
CA THR A 87 -5.36 -2.92 -4.34
C THR A 87 -4.36 -2.23 -3.42
N ALA A 88 -4.71 -1.02 -2.94
CA ALA A 88 -3.94 -0.30 -1.93
C ALA A 88 -3.81 -1.11 -0.63
N ALA A 89 -4.89 -1.71 -0.12
CA ALA A 89 -4.87 -2.54 1.07
C ALA A 89 -3.87 -3.69 0.96
N VAL A 90 -3.88 -4.42 -0.16
CA VAL A 90 -2.94 -5.53 -0.41
C VAL A 90 -1.51 -5.01 -0.47
N GLY A 91 -1.27 -3.93 -1.20
CA GLY A 91 0.07 -3.35 -1.33
C GLY A 91 0.65 -2.85 0.00
N LEU A 92 -0.17 -2.18 0.82
CA LEU A 92 0.20 -1.72 2.16
C LEU A 92 0.45 -2.89 3.12
N TRP A 93 -0.38 -3.93 3.07
CA TRP A 93 -0.21 -5.11 3.92
C TRP A 93 1.10 -5.84 3.66
N LEU A 94 1.48 -5.95 2.38
CA LEU A 94 2.75 -6.51 1.95
C LEU A 94 3.94 -5.57 2.19
N THR A 95 3.70 -4.34 2.66
CA THR A 95 4.73 -3.31 2.87
C THR A 95 5.61 -3.10 1.64
N SER A 96 4.99 -3.20 0.46
CA SER A 96 5.70 -3.12 -0.81
C SER A 96 5.76 -1.67 -1.31
N ALA A 97 6.86 -1.30 -1.98
CA ALA A 97 7.05 0.05 -2.51
C ALA A 97 5.94 0.48 -3.50
N TRP A 98 5.41 -0.45 -4.31
CA TRP A 98 4.30 -0.15 -5.23
C TRP A 98 2.97 0.10 -4.50
N GLY A 99 2.77 -0.54 -3.34
CA GLY A 99 1.55 -0.43 -2.56
C GLY A 99 1.32 0.96 -1.97
N GLY A 100 2.39 1.57 -1.46
CA GLY A 100 2.34 2.95 -0.96
C GLY A 100 1.93 3.96 -2.04
N VAL A 101 2.42 3.79 -3.27
CA VAL A 101 2.06 4.67 -4.40
C VAL A 101 0.58 4.53 -4.75
N ILE A 102 0.07 3.31 -4.87
CA ILE A 102 -1.36 3.08 -5.17
C ILE A 102 -2.25 3.59 -4.05
N TRP A 103 -1.83 3.41 -2.80
CA TRP A 103 -2.55 3.96 -1.67
C TRP A 103 -2.60 5.49 -1.68
N LEU A 104 -1.47 6.17 -1.96
CA LEU A 104 -1.45 7.63 -2.10
C LEU A 104 -2.35 8.09 -3.24
N LEU A 105 -2.36 7.38 -4.37
CA LEU A 105 -3.25 7.66 -5.49
C LEU A 105 -4.72 7.50 -5.07
N ALA A 106 -5.07 6.37 -4.42
CA ALA A 106 -6.41 6.12 -3.91
C ALA A 106 -6.86 7.20 -2.92
N ALA A 107 -5.99 7.54 -1.95
CA ALA A 107 -6.27 8.53 -0.93
C ALA A 107 -6.45 9.93 -1.53
N THR A 108 -5.57 10.32 -2.46
CA THR A 108 -5.63 11.61 -3.14
C THR A 108 -6.86 11.68 -4.04
N SER A 109 -7.14 10.65 -4.84
CA SER A 109 -8.33 10.61 -5.69
C SER A 109 -9.62 10.74 -4.89
N ALA A 110 -9.76 10.04 -3.76
CA ALA A 110 -10.94 10.17 -2.90
C ALA A 110 -11.05 11.58 -2.27
N LEU A 111 -9.94 12.20 -1.87
CA LEU A 111 -9.94 13.60 -1.40
C LEU A 111 -10.36 14.56 -2.51
N THR A 112 -9.79 14.43 -3.71
CA THR A 112 -10.14 15.25 -4.88
C THR A 112 -11.61 15.09 -5.23
N LEU A 113 -12.13 13.87 -5.31
CA LEU A 113 -13.54 13.61 -5.62
C LEU A 113 -14.47 14.20 -4.56
N ALA A 114 -14.14 14.07 -3.28
CA ALA A 114 -14.97 14.61 -2.21
C ALA A 114 -14.98 16.14 -2.16
N ILE A 115 -13.87 16.79 -2.50
CA ILE A 115 -13.74 18.26 -2.45
C ILE A 115 -14.27 18.91 -3.74
N LEU A 116 -13.84 18.43 -4.91
CA LEU A 116 -14.17 19.05 -6.20
C LEU A 116 -15.52 18.58 -6.73
N THR A 117 -15.97 17.38 -6.37
CA THR A 117 -17.19 16.80 -6.93
C THR A 117 -18.04 16.12 -5.86
N PRO A 118 -18.45 16.86 -4.81
CA PRO A 118 -19.15 16.30 -3.65
C PRO A 118 -20.48 15.61 -4.00
N GLN A 119 -21.08 15.96 -5.14
CA GLN A 119 -22.25 15.29 -5.69
C GLN A 119 -22.00 13.82 -6.09
N LEU A 120 -20.78 13.47 -6.52
CA LEU A 120 -20.42 12.11 -6.91
C LEU A 120 -20.00 11.28 -5.70
N LEU A 121 -19.35 11.90 -4.73
CA LEU A 121 -18.87 11.24 -3.52
C LEU A 121 -19.20 12.09 -2.27
N PRO A 122 -20.47 12.08 -1.80
CA PRO A 122 -20.86 12.73 -0.57
C PRO A 122 -20.12 12.05 0.58
N THR A 123 -19.09 12.73 1.10
CA THR A 123 -18.24 12.22 2.16
C THR A 123 -18.37 13.15 3.35
N PRO A 124 -18.70 12.65 4.55
CA PRO A 124 -18.80 13.50 5.72
C PRO A 124 -17.41 14.05 6.09
N VAL A 125 -17.36 15.34 6.47
CA VAL A 125 -16.12 16.07 6.78
C VAL A 125 -15.19 15.33 7.75
N PRO A 126 -15.68 14.67 8.82
CA PRO A 126 -14.81 13.89 9.71
C PRO A 126 -14.02 12.78 8.99
N ILE A 127 -14.61 12.08 8.02
CA ILE A 127 -13.92 11.02 7.27
C ILE A 127 -12.82 11.62 6.40
N LEU A 128 -13.06 12.79 5.79
CA LEU A 128 -12.04 13.49 5.01
C LEU A 128 -10.84 13.92 5.87
N ILE A 129 -11.11 14.43 7.08
CA ILE A 129 -10.05 14.81 8.02
C ILE A 129 -9.23 13.58 8.44
N VAL A 130 -9.88 12.45 8.72
CA VAL A 130 -9.20 11.20 9.06
C VAL A 130 -8.34 10.71 7.89
N GLN A 131 -8.86 10.74 6.67
CA GLN A 131 -8.11 10.30 5.50
C GLN A 131 -6.88 11.19 5.25
N ALA A 132 -7.05 12.52 5.35
CA ALA A 132 -5.95 13.47 5.23
C ALA A 132 -4.92 13.31 6.36
N SER A 133 -5.36 13.04 7.59
CA SER A 133 -4.45 12.86 8.73
C SER A 133 -3.62 11.58 8.60
N ILE A 134 -4.19 10.47 8.12
CA ILE A 134 -3.42 9.23 7.85
C ILE A 134 -2.33 9.50 6.80
N VAL A 135 -2.64 10.26 5.74
CA VAL A 135 -1.64 10.66 4.74
C VAL A 135 -0.54 11.53 5.36
N ALA A 136 -0.90 12.52 6.17
CA ALA A 136 0.08 13.37 6.84
C ALA A 136 0.98 12.57 7.80
N ILE A 137 0.40 11.67 8.60
CA ILE A 137 1.13 10.79 9.52
C ILE A 137 2.12 9.92 8.75
N TYR A 138 1.72 9.36 7.61
CA TYR A 138 2.61 8.58 6.76
C TYR A 138 3.84 9.38 6.32
N PHE A 139 3.66 10.61 5.83
CA PHE A 139 4.78 11.47 5.43
C PHE A 139 5.69 11.81 6.61
N VAL A 140 5.11 12.11 7.77
CA VAL A 140 5.87 12.39 9.00
C VAL A 140 6.71 11.18 9.42
N LEU A 141 6.12 9.98 9.50
CA LEU A 141 6.85 8.76 9.84
C LEU A 141 7.94 8.44 8.82
N SER A 142 7.63 8.57 7.52
CA SER A 142 8.59 8.33 6.44
C SER A 142 9.78 9.29 6.54
N TRP A 143 9.53 10.54 6.90
CA TRP A 143 10.57 11.54 7.13
C TRP A 143 11.47 11.20 8.32
N PHE A 144 10.88 10.76 9.45
CA PHE A 144 11.66 10.33 10.61
C PHE A 144 12.49 9.08 10.33
N ALA A 145 11.91 8.07 9.67
CA ALA A 145 12.64 6.87 9.26
C ALA A 145 13.83 7.21 8.34
N ALA A 146 13.65 8.14 7.40
CA ALA A 146 14.73 8.60 6.52
C ALA A 146 15.86 9.33 7.25
N ARG A 147 15.58 9.96 8.40
CA ARG A 147 16.59 10.66 9.21
C ARG A 147 17.42 9.70 10.06
N GLU A 148 16.86 8.59 10.52
CA GLU A 148 17.57 7.60 11.35
C GLU A 148 18.63 6.81 10.55
N VAL A 149 18.48 6.75 9.23
CA VAL A 149 19.39 6.03 8.31
C VAL A 149 20.68 6.82 8.02
N ARG A 150 20.76 8.09 8.43
CA ARG A 150 21.88 9.01 8.12
C ARG A 150 22.80 9.22 9.32
#